data_AF-A0A3D3E1A6-F1
#
_entry.id   AF-A0A3D3E1A6-F1
#
_cell.length_a   1.000
_cell.length_b   1.000
_cell.length_c   1.000
_cell.angle_alpha   90.00
_cell.angle_beta   90.00
_cell.angle_gamma   90.00
#
_symmetry.space_group_name_H-M   'P 1'
#
loop_
_entity.id
_entity.type
_entity.pdbx_description
1 polymer ?
#
loop_
_entity_poly.entity_id
_entity_poly.type
_entity_poly.pdbx_seq_one_letter_code
_entity_poly.pdbx_strand_id
1 'polypeptide(L)'
;MDQTHRNSQINSNEKSGYWVFIIFGAIFCLFSGPIFLIIPEEISKGNYGVLLALLFPIIGIGVIFAGWKMRQKFLFFGPTPLTPSPLIGQVGGQIGGRIELAQPWAKRDLKITLSCINTYKSGSGKNSTTHRKILWQEHDKPLDRPSGTGSKLEFCFDVPSGEKTPETHNGRGKVHWEVSVEGTVSSEEFKR
;
A
#
# COMPACT_ATOMS: atom_id res chain seq x y z
N MET A 1 -10.20 9.66 37.49
CA MET A 1 -10.52 10.03 36.11
C MET A 1 -9.30 9.76 35.24
N ASP A 2 -9.49 8.93 34.24
CA ASP A 2 -8.48 8.14 33.53
C ASP A 2 -7.70 8.96 32.49
N GLN A 3 -6.37 9.08 32.66
CA GLN A 3 -5.46 9.68 31.68
C GLN A 3 -4.45 8.62 31.21
N THR A 4 -4.85 7.71 30.30
CA THR A 4 -3.91 6.96 29.45
C THR A 4 -4.51 6.52 28.10
N HIS A 5 -5.16 7.42 27.34
CA HIS A 5 -5.32 7.18 25.90
C HIS A 5 -3.96 7.44 25.20
N ARG A 6 -3.06 6.46 25.27
CA ARG A 6 -1.87 6.45 24.40
C ARG A 6 -2.38 6.39 22.96
N ASN A 7 -2.15 7.46 22.23
CA ASN A 7 -2.47 7.63 20.83
C ASN A 7 -1.68 6.62 19.98
N SER A 8 -2.14 5.37 19.92
CA SER A 8 -1.57 4.28 19.16
C SER A 8 -2.05 4.35 17.72
N GLN A 9 -1.66 5.44 17.06
CA GLN A 9 -1.95 5.67 15.66
C GLN A 9 -1.06 4.75 14.81
N ILE A 10 -1.68 3.82 14.08
CA ILE A 10 -0.98 2.91 13.18
C ILE A 10 -1.02 3.53 11.79
N ASN A 11 0.16 3.90 11.27
CA ASN A 11 0.25 4.41 9.91
C ASN A 11 0.11 3.27 8.90
N SER A 12 -0.53 3.55 7.75
CA SER A 12 -0.61 2.60 6.64
C SER A 12 0.79 2.11 6.26
N ASN A 13 0.89 0.79 6.02
CA ASN A 13 2.13 0.13 5.62
C ASN A 13 2.41 0.29 4.11
N GLU A 14 1.71 1.20 3.41
CA GLU A 14 2.02 1.58 2.04
C GLU A 14 3.36 2.33 2.00
N LYS A 15 4.46 1.59 2.06
CA LYS A 15 5.80 2.12 1.86
C LYS A 15 5.88 2.62 0.44
N SER A 16 5.88 3.94 0.30
CA SER A 16 6.04 4.61 -0.98
C SER A 16 7.45 4.30 -1.52
N GLY A 17 7.57 3.22 -2.30
CA GLY A 17 8.80 2.80 -2.98
C GLY A 17 9.14 3.63 -4.21
N TYR A 18 8.43 4.74 -4.44
CA TYR A 18 8.57 5.62 -5.61
C TYR A 18 10.02 6.07 -5.86
N TRP A 19 10.84 6.23 -4.81
CA TRP A 19 12.23 6.64 -4.95
C TRP A 19 13.10 5.60 -5.69
N VAL A 20 12.82 4.30 -5.52
CA VAL A 20 13.53 3.24 -6.25
C VAL A 20 13.27 3.35 -7.75
N PHE A 21 12.02 3.60 -8.13
CA PHE A 21 11.64 3.83 -9.53
C PHE A 21 12.29 5.11 -10.08
N ILE A 22 12.35 6.19 -9.29
CA ILE A 22 13.01 7.44 -9.70
C ILE A 22 14.52 7.23 -9.94
N ILE A 23 15.23 6.56 -9.02
CA ILE A 23 16.66 6.28 -9.21
C ILE A 23 16.88 5.40 -10.43
N PHE A 24 16.11 4.33 -10.56
CA PHE A 24 16.28 3.40 -11.67
C PHE A 24 16.00 4.09 -13.01
N GLY A 25 14.95 4.91 -13.08
CA GLY A 25 14.66 5.77 -14.24
C GLY A 25 15.77 6.78 -14.53
N ALA A 26 16.33 7.42 -13.50
CA ALA A 26 17.43 8.38 -13.65
C ALA A 26 18.71 7.71 -14.19
N ILE A 27 19.03 6.51 -13.72
CA ILE A 27 20.16 5.70 -14.22
C ILE A 27 19.94 5.39 -15.71
N PHE A 28 18.75 4.92 -16.09
CA PHE A 28 18.42 4.63 -17.50
C PHE A 28 18.56 5.87 -18.39
N CYS A 29 18.07 7.03 -17.94
CA CYS A 29 18.23 8.28 -18.69
C CYS A 29 19.69 8.75 -18.78
N LEU A 30 20.47 8.59 -17.72
CA LEU A 30 21.89 8.96 -17.69
C LEU A 30 22.71 8.12 -18.68
N PHE A 31 22.50 6.80 -18.71
CA PHE A 31 23.18 5.90 -19.64
C PHE A 31 22.70 6.05 -21.08
N SER A 32 21.45 6.49 -21.29
CA SER A 32 20.91 6.74 -22.63
C SER A 32 21.26 8.12 -23.21
N GLY A 33 21.68 9.09 -22.39
CA GLY A 33 22.00 10.46 -22.84
C GLY A 33 23.01 10.54 -23.99
N PRO A 34 24.13 9.81 -23.96
CA PRO A 34 25.13 9.84 -25.04
C PRO A 34 24.60 9.31 -26.38
N ILE A 35 23.62 8.39 -26.36
CA ILE A 35 23.07 7.77 -27.57
C ILE A 35 22.44 8.83 -28.47
N PHE A 36 21.75 9.83 -27.90
CA PHE A 36 21.11 10.90 -28.64
C PHE A 36 22.07 11.75 -29.49
N LEU A 37 23.35 11.83 -29.10
CA LEU A 37 24.37 12.57 -29.84
C LEU A 37 24.91 11.79 -31.05
N ILE A 38 24.84 10.45 -31.01
CA ILE A 38 25.45 9.54 -31.99
C ILE A 38 24.41 9.06 -33.03
N ILE A 39 23.10 9.19 -32.74
CA ILE A 39 21.98 8.86 -33.63
C ILE A 39 22.13 9.42 -35.06
N PRO A 40 22.36 10.74 -35.27
CA PRO A 40 22.40 11.29 -36.62
C PRO A 40 23.58 10.74 -37.44
N GLU A 41 24.70 10.43 -36.78
CA GLU A 41 25.89 9.88 -37.44
C GLU A 41 25.69 8.39 -37.78
N GLU A 42 25.13 7.58 -36.88
CA GLU A 42 24.94 6.14 -37.13
C GLU A 42 23.80 5.82 -38.11
N ILE A 43 22.73 6.62 -38.13
CA ILE A 43 21.68 6.50 -39.16
C ILE A 43 22.27 6.80 -40.54
N SER A 44 23.16 7.79 -40.64
CA SER A 44 23.84 8.11 -41.91
C SER A 44 24.78 7.00 -42.39
N LYS A 45 25.29 6.17 -41.47
CA LYS A 45 26.11 4.97 -41.75
C LYS A 45 25.28 3.72 -42.05
N GLY A 46 23.95 3.81 -42.02
CA GLY A 46 23.04 2.69 -42.27
C GLY A 46 22.91 1.70 -41.10
N ASN A 47 23.38 2.06 -39.90
CA ASN A 47 23.34 1.21 -38.74
C ASN A 47 22.07 1.46 -37.90
N TYR A 48 21.02 0.69 -38.22
CA TYR A 48 19.75 0.76 -37.51
C TYR A 48 19.78 0.12 -36.11
N GLY A 49 20.91 -0.45 -35.66
CA GLY A 49 21.06 -1.00 -34.30
C GLY A 49 20.86 0.05 -33.20
N VAL A 50 21.10 1.33 -33.50
CA VAL A 50 20.86 2.45 -32.59
C VAL A 50 19.37 2.64 -32.26
N LEU A 51 18.46 2.21 -33.15
CA LEU A 51 17.02 2.26 -32.88
C LEU A 51 16.62 1.34 -31.72
N LEU A 52 17.29 0.19 -31.60
CA LEU A 52 17.06 -0.76 -30.50
C LEU A 52 17.52 -0.16 -29.16
N ALA A 53 18.61 0.60 -29.18
CA ALA A 53 19.11 1.31 -28.00
C ALA A 53 18.15 2.43 -27.53
N LEU A 54 17.32 2.97 -28.43
CA LEU A 54 16.26 3.94 -28.13
C LEU A 54 15.08 3.37 -27.33
N LEU A 55 14.95 2.05 -27.22
CA LEU A 55 13.93 1.43 -26.35
C LEU A 55 14.23 1.66 -24.87
N PHE A 56 15.51 1.75 -24.51
CA PHE A 56 15.97 1.96 -23.13
C PHE A 56 15.46 3.29 -22.52
N PRO A 57 15.59 4.47 -23.17
CA PRO A 57 15.05 5.72 -22.65
C PRO A 57 13.51 5.72 -22.61
N ILE A 58 12.84 5.05 -23.55
CA ILE A 58 11.38 4.92 -23.53
C ILE A 58 10.91 4.16 -22.28
N ILE A 59 11.59 3.06 -21.94
CA ILE A 59 11.33 2.30 -20.70
C ILE A 59 11.60 3.19 -19.47
N GLY A 60 12.71 3.95 -19.46
CA GLY A 60 13.05 4.87 -18.39
C GLY A 60 11.97 5.93 -18.13
N ILE A 61 11.43 6.56 -19.20
CA ILE A 61 10.33 7.52 -19.11
C ILE A 61 9.07 6.86 -18.55
N GLY A 62 8.74 5.63 -18.99
CA GLY A 62 7.61 4.87 -18.46
C GLY A 62 7.73 4.62 -16.95
N VAL A 63 8.92 4.28 -16.47
CA VAL A 63 9.20 4.08 -15.04
C VAL A 63 9.05 5.38 -14.24
N ILE A 64 9.55 6.51 -14.76
CA ILE A 64 9.39 7.84 -14.13
C ILE A 64 7.91 8.21 -14.05
N PHE A 65 7.14 8.00 -15.12
CA PHE A 65 5.71 8.28 -15.15
C PHE A 65 4.93 7.44 -14.12
N ALA A 66 5.26 6.15 -13.99
CA ALA A 66 4.69 5.28 -12.96
C ALA A 66 4.99 5.79 -11.54
N GLY A 67 6.24 6.19 -11.27
CA GLY A 67 6.63 6.81 -10.00
C GLY A 67 5.90 8.12 -9.70
N TRP A 68 5.70 8.95 -10.72
CA TRP A 68 4.93 10.20 -10.60
C TRP A 68 3.47 9.94 -10.25
N LYS A 69 2.82 9.00 -10.94
CA LYS A 69 1.44 8.60 -10.64
C LYS A 69 1.29 8.07 -9.21
N MET A 70 2.25 7.25 -8.76
CA MET A 70 2.28 6.74 -7.38
C MET A 70 2.46 7.86 -6.35
N ARG A 71 3.32 8.85 -6.63
CA ARG A 71 3.48 10.03 -5.78
C ARG A 71 2.21 10.88 -5.74
N GLN A 72 1.53 11.10 -6.87
CA GLN A 72 0.27 11.82 -6.92
C GLN A 72 -0.80 11.12 -6.06
N LYS A 73 -0.93 9.79 -6.15
CA LYS A 73 -1.82 9.03 -5.26
C LYS A 73 -1.48 9.23 -3.78
N PHE A 74 -0.19 9.15 -3.41
CA PHE A 74 0.22 9.36 -2.03
C PHE A 74 -0.08 10.77 -1.52
N LEU A 75 0.19 11.81 -2.32
CA LEU A 75 -0.12 13.20 -1.98
C LEU A 75 -1.63 13.47 -1.93
N PHE A 76 -2.40 12.81 -2.79
CA PHE A 76 -3.86 12.94 -2.82
C PHE A 76 -4.50 12.33 -1.57
N PHE A 77 -4.11 11.11 -1.18
CA PHE A 77 -4.72 10.45 -0.02
C PHE A 77 -4.07 10.78 1.33
N GLY A 78 -2.85 11.30 1.35
CA GLY A 78 -2.10 11.66 2.57
C GLY A 78 -1.69 10.44 3.39
N PRO A 79 -1.18 10.60 4.62
CA PRO A 79 -1.09 9.50 5.58
C PRO A 79 -2.52 9.15 5.99
N THR A 80 -2.95 7.90 5.82
CA THR A 80 -4.26 7.43 6.32
C THR A 80 -4.06 6.64 7.60
N PRO A 81 -3.97 7.33 8.74
CA PRO A 81 -3.75 6.66 10.00
C PRO A 81 -4.98 5.87 10.43
N LEU A 82 -4.72 4.66 10.90
CA LEU A 82 -5.69 3.81 11.57
C LEU A 82 -5.56 4.01 13.09
N THR A 83 -6.66 4.39 13.71
CA THR A 83 -6.83 4.41 15.17
C THR A 83 -7.74 3.24 15.57
N PRO A 84 -7.18 2.12 16.03
CA PRO A 84 -7.97 0.96 16.44
C PRO A 84 -8.75 1.25 17.73
N SER A 85 -9.95 0.69 17.85
CA SER A 85 -10.80 0.78 19.04
C SER A 85 -11.64 -0.50 19.16
N PRO A 86 -11.25 -1.48 20.00
CA PRO A 86 -10.15 -1.50 20.97
C PRO A 86 -8.74 -1.68 20.35
N LEU A 87 -7.69 -1.34 21.10
CA LEU A 87 -6.28 -1.44 20.65
C LEU A 87 -5.84 -2.89 20.38
N ILE A 88 -6.44 -3.84 21.10
CA ILE A 88 -6.23 -5.27 20.94
C ILE A 88 -7.58 -5.86 20.56
N GLY A 89 -7.69 -6.42 19.35
CA GLY A 89 -8.90 -7.11 18.93
C GLY A 89 -9.11 -8.36 19.77
N GLN A 90 -10.19 -8.39 20.56
CA GLN A 90 -10.56 -9.57 21.34
C GLN A 90 -11.24 -10.60 20.44
N VAL A 91 -10.78 -11.85 20.54
CA VAL A 91 -11.38 -13.00 19.86
C VAL A 91 -12.77 -13.26 20.42
N GLY A 92 -13.77 -13.50 19.56
CA GLY A 92 -15.14 -13.65 20.03
C GLY A 92 -15.80 -12.34 20.44
N GLY A 93 -15.23 -11.21 20.04
CA GLY A 93 -15.73 -9.86 20.31
C GLY A 93 -15.66 -8.97 19.06
N GLN A 94 -15.73 -7.65 19.28
CA GLN A 94 -15.76 -6.66 18.22
C GLN A 94 -14.38 -6.04 17.97
N ILE A 95 -13.98 -5.96 16.70
CA ILE A 95 -12.83 -5.20 16.24
C ILE A 95 -13.34 -3.96 15.51
N GLY A 96 -13.21 -2.82 16.18
CA GLY A 96 -13.55 -1.52 15.61
C GLY A 96 -12.32 -0.67 15.34
N GLY A 97 -12.51 0.36 14.54
CA GLY A 97 -11.47 1.33 14.27
C GLY A 97 -11.98 2.57 13.55
N ARG A 98 -11.12 3.58 13.56
CA ARG A 98 -11.32 4.83 12.84
C ARG A 98 -10.14 5.07 11.91
N ILE A 99 -10.41 5.41 10.67
CA ILE A 99 -9.39 5.83 9.70
C ILE A 99 -9.65 7.27 9.34
N GLU A 100 -8.64 8.12 9.53
CA GLU A 100 -8.73 9.52 9.12
C GLU A 100 -8.19 9.66 7.69
N LEU A 101 -8.97 10.33 6.85
CA LEU A 101 -8.58 10.71 5.50
C LEU A 101 -8.35 12.23 5.48
N ALA A 102 -7.26 12.67 4.86
CA ALA A 102 -6.99 14.09 4.65
C ALA A 102 -7.98 14.75 3.67
N GLN A 103 -8.66 13.94 2.85
CA GLN A 103 -9.61 14.41 1.84
C GLN A 103 -10.97 14.76 2.47
N PRO A 104 -11.64 15.85 2.03
CA PRO A 104 -12.99 16.18 2.46
C PRO A 104 -13.99 15.04 2.20
N TRP A 105 -15.10 15.07 2.93
CA TRP A 105 -16.19 14.12 2.72
C TRP A 105 -16.80 14.28 1.33
N ALA A 106 -16.87 13.17 0.57
CA ALA A 106 -17.52 13.10 -0.73
C ALA A 106 -18.22 11.74 -0.86
N LYS A 107 -19.21 11.65 -1.75
CA LYS A 107 -19.85 10.38 -2.06
C LYS A 107 -18.83 9.44 -2.71
N ARG A 108 -18.51 8.35 -2.03
CA ARG A 108 -17.49 7.37 -2.41
C ARG A 108 -18.00 5.96 -2.15
N ASP A 109 -17.54 5.00 -2.94
CA ASP A 109 -17.80 3.58 -2.70
C ASP A 109 -16.52 2.98 -2.12
N LEU A 110 -16.56 2.70 -0.81
CA LEU A 110 -15.45 2.14 -0.07
C LEU A 110 -15.86 0.80 0.52
N LYS A 111 -14.89 -0.12 0.56
CA LYS A 111 -14.96 -1.42 1.18
C LYS A 111 -13.80 -1.54 2.15
N ILE A 112 -14.11 -1.79 3.42
CA ILE A 112 -13.10 -2.15 4.42
C ILE A 112 -13.08 -3.66 4.55
N THR A 113 -11.88 -4.22 4.61
CA THR A 113 -11.63 -5.63 4.78
C THR A 113 -10.75 -5.83 6.00
N LEU A 114 -11.19 -6.67 6.94
CA LEU A 114 -10.41 -7.11 8.08
C LEU A 114 -9.89 -8.52 7.81
N SER A 115 -8.58 -8.71 7.91
CA SER A 115 -7.91 -9.98 7.61
C SER A 115 -7.06 -10.44 8.80
N CYS A 116 -7.24 -11.70 9.22
CA CYS A 116 -6.32 -12.40 10.11
C CYS A 116 -5.28 -13.13 9.27
N ILE A 117 -4.01 -12.80 9.44
CA ILE A 117 -2.96 -13.29 8.56
C ILE A 117 -1.84 -13.93 9.36
N ASN A 118 -1.51 -15.18 9.03
CA ASN A 118 -0.30 -15.85 9.49
C ASN A 118 0.87 -15.57 8.56
N THR A 119 1.93 -14.96 9.07
CA THR A 119 3.18 -14.76 8.34
C THR A 119 4.27 -15.64 8.89
N TYR A 120 4.82 -16.52 8.06
CA TYR A 120 5.87 -17.44 8.46
C TYR A 120 7.00 -17.45 7.44
N LYS A 121 8.23 -17.67 7.93
CA LYS A 121 9.39 -17.85 7.06
C LYS A 121 9.61 -19.34 6.82
N SER A 122 9.84 -19.70 5.57
CA SER A 122 10.28 -21.04 5.16
C SER A 122 11.67 -20.94 4.51
N GLY A 123 12.41 -22.06 4.47
CA GLY A 123 13.79 -22.09 3.96
C GLY A 123 14.86 -21.81 5.02
N SER A 124 16.12 -22.06 4.67
CA SER A 124 17.29 -21.86 5.53
C SER A 124 18.28 -20.89 4.89
N GLY A 125 18.89 -20.01 5.69
CA GLY A 125 19.90 -19.06 5.24
C GLY A 125 19.40 -18.01 4.24
N LYS A 126 20.15 -17.80 3.14
CA LYS A 126 19.90 -16.77 2.12
C LYS A 126 18.63 -17.00 1.27
N ASN A 127 18.07 -18.21 1.30
CA ASN A 127 16.86 -18.58 0.55
C ASN A 127 15.62 -18.63 1.46
N SER A 128 15.56 -17.73 2.46
CA SER A 128 14.38 -17.63 3.30
C SER A 128 13.26 -16.89 2.57
N THR A 129 12.15 -17.58 2.34
CA THR A 129 10.94 -17.02 1.72
C THR A 129 9.93 -16.72 2.80
N THR A 130 9.38 -15.50 2.79
CA THR A 130 8.28 -15.12 3.68
C THR A 130 6.96 -15.48 3.03
N HIS A 131 6.19 -16.35 3.68
CA HIS A 131 4.86 -16.74 3.25
C HIS A 131 3.80 -16.03 4.07
N ARG A 132 2.71 -15.66 3.39
CA ARG A 132 1.55 -15.00 3.98
C ARG A 132 0.32 -15.87 3.72
N LYS A 133 -0.33 -16.34 4.79
CA LYS A 133 -1.55 -17.14 4.71
C LYS A 133 -2.69 -16.43 5.42
N ILE A 134 -3.77 -16.16 4.69
CA ILE A 134 -5.01 -15.63 5.25
C ILE A 134 -5.68 -16.77 6.02
N LEU A 135 -5.91 -16.56 7.31
CA LEU A 135 -6.62 -17.49 8.19
C LEU A 135 -8.11 -17.18 8.20
N TRP A 136 -8.46 -15.90 8.24
CA TRP A 136 -9.82 -15.41 8.26
C TRP A 136 -9.87 -14.03 7.59
N GLN A 137 -11.00 -13.72 6.94
CA GLN A 137 -11.21 -12.43 6.30
C GLN A 137 -12.71 -12.09 6.25
N GLU A 138 -13.05 -10.85 6.57
CA GLU A 138 -14.39 -10.31 6.42
C GLU A 138 -14.34 -8.91 5.80
N HIS A 139 -15.42 -8.51 5.13
CA HIS A 139 -15.51 -7.22 4.45
C HIS A 139 -16.85 -6.56 4.72
N ASP A 140 -16.83 -5.25 4.90
CA ASP A 140 -18.03 -4.44 5.12
C ASP A 140 -17.85 -3.02 4.57
N LYS A 141 -18.95 -2.28 4.45
CA LYS A 141 -18.94 -0.86 4.08
C LYS A 141 -18.67 -0.01 5.32
N PRO A 142 -17.67 0.88 5.29
CA PRO A 142 -17.43 1.77 6.41
C PRO A 142 -18.51 2.83 6.52
N LEU A 143 -18.70 3.30 7.75
CA LEU A 143 -19.44 4.52 8.01
C LEU A 143 -18.55 5.73 7.74
N ASP A 144 -18.73 6.34 6.58
CA ASP A 144 -17.99 7.54 6.18
C ASP A 144 -18.69 8.82 6.67
N ARG A 145 -17.95 9.66 7.39
CA ARG A 145 -18.45 10.92 7.96
C ARG A 145 -17.45 12.06 7.73
N PRO A 146 -17.94 13.30 7.56
CA PRO A 146 -17.05 14.47 7.59
C PRO A 146 -16.36 14.59 8.95
N SER A 147 -15.10 15.03 8.93
CA SER A 147 -14.30 15.24 10.15
C SER A 147 -13.37 16.43 9.95
N GLY A 148 -13.77 17.60 10.45
CA GLY A 148 -13.00 18.84 10.30
C GLY A 148 -12.73 19.17 8.83
N THR A 149 -11.46 19.29 8.46
CA THR A 149 -11.00 19.55 7.09
C THR A 149 -10.94 18.29 6.20
N GLY A 150 -11.13 17.11 6.78
CA GLY A 150 -11.06 15.83 6.09
C GLY A 150 -12.32 14.98 6.30
N SER A 151 -12.15 13.67 6.28
CA SER A 151 -13.21 12.70 6.57
C SER A 151 -12.71 11.58 7.46
N LYS A 152 -13.62 10.91 8.15
CA LYS A 152 -13.35 9.76 8.99
C LYS A 152 -14.17 8.56 8.51
N LEU A 153 -13.52 7.41 8.45
CA LEU A 153 -14.16 6.12 8.22
C LEU A 153 -14.22 5.39 9.55
N GLU A 154 -15.41 5.00 9.98
CA GLU A 154 -15.62 4.20 11.19
C GLU A 154 -16.09 2.81 10.76
N PHE A 155 -15.55 1.75 11.36
CA PHE A 155 -15.95 0.37 11.08
C PHE A 155 -15.96 -0.46 12.35
N CYS A 156 -16.71 -1.56 12.32
CA CYS A 156 -16.80 -2.55 13.39
C CYS A 156 -17.08 -3.92 12.78
N PHE A 157 -16.24 -4.91 13.11
CA PHE A 157 -16.39 -6.30 12.67
C PHE A 157 -16.62 -7.21 13.88
N ASP A 158 -17.53 -8.17 13.74
CA ASP A 158 -17.76 -9.20 14.76
C ASP A 158 -16.86 -10.41 14.47
N VAL A 159 -15.85 -10.64 15.31
CA VAL A 159 -14.90 -11.74 15.11
C VAL A 159 -15.40 -13.00 15.81
N PRO A 160 -15.62 -14.12 15.09
CA PRO A 160 -16.10 -15.36 15.70
C PRO A 160 -15.08 -15.94 16.70
N SER A 161 -15.58 -16.54 17.79
CA SER A 161 -14.78 -17.01 18.93
C SER A 161 -13.91 -18.25 18.68
N GLY A 162 -13.99 -18.87 17.50
CA GLY A 162 -13.26 -20.10 17.14
C GLY A 162 -12.01 -19.90 16.28
N GLU A 163 -11.66 -18.67 15.91
CA GLU A 163 -10.60 -18.43 14.93
C GLU A 163 -9.20 -18.38 15.54
N LYS A 164 -8.21 -18.82 14.76
CA LYS A 164 -6.80 -18.81 15.18
C LYS A 164 -6.27 -17.38 15.19
N THR A 165 -5.96 -16.87 16.37
CA THR A 165 -5.54 -15.47 16.56
C THR A 165 -4.06 -15.39 16.92
N PRO A 166 -3.47 -14.17 17.00
CA PRO A 166 -2.09 -13.97 17.46
C PRO A 166 -1.76 -14.67 18.77
N GLU A 167 -2.74 -14.85 19.65
CA GLU A 167 -2.56 -15.40 21.00
C GLU A 167 -2.76 -16.92 21.06
N THR A 168 -3.58 -17.50 20.20
CA THR A 168 -3.90 -18.95 20.17
C THR A 168 -3.12 -19.74 19.11
N HIS A 169 -2.24 -19.08 18.36
CA HIS A 169 -1.51 -19.75 17.28
C HIS A 169 -0.32 -20.58 17.78
N ASN A 170 -0.50 -21.89 17.90
CA ASN A 170 0.58 -22.87 18.18
C ASN A 170 1.33 -23.35 16.92
N GLY A 171 1.33 -22.57 15.83
CA GLY A 171 2.00 -22.94 14.58
C GLY A 171 3.28 -22.13 14.31
N ARG A 172 3.98 -22.46 13.21
CA ARG A 172 5.14 -21.69 12.75
C ARG A 172 4.66 -20.34 12.21
N GLY A 173 5.23 -19.24 12.71
CA GLY A 173 4.98 -17.89 12.21
C GLY A 173 4.46 -16.93 13.26
N LYS A 174 4.07 -15.74 12.80
CA LYS A 174 3.41 -14.71 13.60
C LYS A 174 2.07 -14.39 12.94
N VAL A 175 0.99 -14.56 13.69
CA VAL A 175 -0.34 -14.12 13.28
C VAL A 175 -0.53 -12.65 13.65
N HIS A 176 -1.14 -11.87 12.77
CA HIS A 176 -1.50 -10.48 13.01
C HIS A 176 -2.79 -10.11 12.27
N TRP A 177 -3.44 -9.05 12.74
CA TRP A 177 -4.60 -8.45 12.09
C TRP A 177 -4.16 -7.35 11.14
N GLU A 178 -4.75 -7.32 9.95
CA GLU A 178 -4.57 -6.27 8.96
C GLU A 178 -5.93 -5.72 8.54
N VAL A 179 -6.04 -4.40 8.48
CA VAL A 179 -7.21 -3.69 7.95
C VAL A 179 -6.80 -3.10 6.62
N SER A 180 -7.56 -3.41 5.57
CA SER A 180 -7.39 -2.84 4.24
C SER A 180 -8.64 -2.08 3.82
N VAL A 181 -8.46 -0.96 3.13
CA VAL A 181 -9.54 -0.16 2.57
C VAL A 181 -9.34 -0.05 1.07
N GLU A 182 -10.34 -0.46 0.33
CA GLU A 182 -10.36 -0.40 -1.13
C GLU A 182 -11.59 0.34 -1.62
N GLY A 183 -11.49 1.08 -2.72
CA GLY A 183 -12.64 1.74 -3.32
C GLY A 183 -12.28 2.88 -4.26
N THR A 184 -13.24 3.76 -4.50
CA THR A 184 -13.06 4.91 -5.40
C THR A 184 -13.43 6.20 -4.68
N VAL A 185 -12.49 7.15 -4.66
CA VAL A 185 -12.65 8.47 -4.05
C VAL A 185 -12.42 9.51 -5.12
N SER A 186 -13.42 10.36 -5.40
CA SER A 186 -13.30 11.43 -6.40
C SER A 186 -12.74 10.93 -7.75
N SER A 187 -13.26 9.81 -8.25
CA SER A 187 -12.83 9.10 -9.47
C SER A 187 -11.42 8.48 -9.47
N GLU A 188 -10.71 8.53 -8.35
CA GLU A 188 -9.41 7.86 -8.18
C GLU A 188 -9.56 6.57 -7.37
N GLU A 189 -8.88 5.51 -7.84
CA GLU A 189 -8.81 4.23 -7.13
C GLU A 189 -7.96 4.38 -5.86
N PHE A 190 -8.59 4.08 -4.73
CA PHE A 190 -8.01 4.06 -3.40
C PHE A 190 -7.84 2.63 -2.93
N LYS A 191 -6.63 2.24 -2.54
CA LYS A 191 -6.32 0.91 -2.00
C LYS A 191 -5.19 1.04 -0.99
N ARG A 192 -5.46 0.69 0.27
CA ARG A 192 -4.52 0.81 1.40
C ARG A 192 -4.69 -0.25 2.45
#